data_AF-A0A7J8GCV2-F1
#
_entry.id   AF-A0A7J8GCV2-F1
#
_cell.length_a   1.000
_cell.length_b   1.000
_cell.length_c   1.000
_cell.angle_alpha   90.00
_cell.angle_beta   90.00
_cell.angle_gamma   90.00
#
_symmetry.space_group_name_H-M   'P 1'
#
loop_
_entity.id
_entity.type
_entity.pdbx_description
1 polymer ?
#
loop_
_entity_poly.entity_id
_entity_poly.type
_entity_poly.pdbx_seq_one_letter_code
_entity_poly.pdbx_strand_id
1 'polypeptide(L)'
;MSKEGVFVNRSLAMEKIKCFGFDMDYTLAVYKSPEYESLGFELTVERLVSIGYPQELLSFAYDSTFPTRGLVFDTLYGNLLKVDAYGNLLVCAHGFNFIRGPETREQYPNKFIQRDDTERFYILNTLFNLPGRLILCLYLLILSLLSMIYLCSREIMK
;
A
#
# COMPACT_ATOMS: atom_id res chain seq x y z
N MET A 1 4.76 -0.84 -29.45
CA MET A 1 3.38 -0.40 -29.13
C MET A 1 3.44 1.11 -28.96
N SER A 2 2.73 1.89 -29.78
CA SER A 2 2.68 3.34 -29.59
C SER A 2 2.08 3.66 -28.21
N LYS A 3 2.62 4.65 -27.51
CA LYS A 3 2.21 5.05 -26.14
C LYS A 3 0.78 5.62 -26.06
N GLU A 4 0.07 5.74 -27.17
CA GLU A 4 -1.14 6.56 -27.34
C GLU A 4 -2.42 5.74 -27.61
N GLY A 5 -2.48 4.51 -27.09
CA GLY A 5 -3.68 3.68 -27.20
C GLY A 5 -4.71 3.97 -26.11
N VAL A 6 -5.99 4.11 -26.49
CA VAL A 6 -7.13 4.12 -25.56
C VAL A 6 -7.72 2.71 -25.49
N PHE A 7 -7.68 2.08 -24.31
CA PHE A 7 -8.17 0.71 -24.10
C PHE A 7 -9.69 0.70 -23.81
N VAL A 8 -10.41 -0.30 -24.35
CA VAL A 8 -11.88 -0.38 -24.28
C VAL A 8 -12.30 -1.66 -23.55
N ASN A 9 -12.94 -1.50 -22.39
CA ASN A 9 -13.56 -2.61 -21.66
C ASN A 9 -15.03 -2.84 -22.05
N ARG A 10 -15.76 -1.77 -22.40
CA ARG A 10 -17.17 -1.79 -22.83
C ARG A 10 -17.34 -0.82 -23.99
N SER A 11 -18.15 -1.20 -24.98
CA SER A 11 -18.45 -0.34 -26.14
C SER A 11 -19.04 0.99 -25.70
N LEU A 12 -18.49 2.10 -26.22
CA LEU A 12 -18.94 3.46 -25.90
C LEU A 12 -19.00 4.29 -27.19
N ALA A 13 -20.19 4.81 -27.51
CA ALA A 13 -20.41 5.65 -28.69
C ALA A 13 -20.14 7.12 -28.33
N MET A 14 -18.95 7.62 -28.68
CA MET A 14 -18.49 8.97 -28.31
C MET A 14 -19.40 10.10 -28.81
N GLU A 15 -20.07 9.92 -29.96
CA GLU A 15 -21.03 10.89 -30.53
C GLU A 15 -22.22 11.23 -29.60
N LYS A 16 -22.55 10.31 -28.69
CA LYS A 16 -23.66 10.46 -27.73
C LYS A 16 -23.26 11.21 -26.46
N ILE A 17 -21.96 11.35 -26.19
CA ILE A 17 -21.46 12.05 -25.00
C ILE A 17 -21.56 13.57 -25.23
N LYS A 18 -22.19 14.30 -24.30
CA LYS A 18 -22.39 15.76 -24.39
C LYS A 18 -21.58 16.55 -23.36
N CYS A 19 -21.13 15.90 -22.29
CA CYS A 19 -20.34 16.52 -21.23
C CYS A 19 -19.12 15.65 -20.94
N PHE A 20 -17.97 16.29 -20.71
CA PHE A 20 -16.73 15.64 -20.28
C PHE A 20 -16.37 16.19 -18.90
N GLY A 21 -16.49 15.35 -17.88
CA GLY A 21 -16.01 15.66 -16.54
C GLY A 21 -14.55 15.24 -16.40
N PHE A 22 -13.73 16.10 -15.81
CA PHE A 22 -12.34 15.81 -15.51
C PHE A 22 -12.12 15.89 -14.00
N ASP A 23 -11.42 14.90 -13.48
CA ASP A 23 -10.83 14.97 -12.15
C ASP A 23 -9.48 15.72 -12.23
N MET A 24 -8.99 16.28 -11.12
CA MET A 24 -7.79 17.10 -11.13
C MET A 24 -6.53 16.27 -10.92
N ASP A 25 -6.29 15.79 -9.70
CA ASP A 25 -5.07 15.10 -9.32
C ASP A 25 -4.92 13.78 -10.11
N TYR A 26 -3.72 13.41 -10.53
CA TYR A 26 -3.47 12.19 -11.32
C TYR A 26 -4.29 11.99 -12.61
N THR A 27 -5.10 12.98 -13.01
CA THR A 27 -5.93 12.97 -14.23
C THR A 27 -5.52 14.14 -15.11
N LEU A 28 -5.71 15.37 -14.65
CA LEU A 28 -5.19 16.57 -15.31
C LEU A 28 -3.78 16.93 -14.79
N ALA A 29 -3.60 16.87 -13.47
CA ALA A 29 -2.35 17.16 -12.78
C ALA A 29 -1.65 15.85 -12.40
N VAL A 30 -0.83 15.33 -13.31
CA VAL A 30 -0.02 14.14 -13.04
C VAL A 30 1.24 14.55 -12.29
N TYR A 31 1.32 14.18 -11.02
CA TYR A 31 2.49 14.41 -10.19
C TYR A 31 3.70 13.62 -10.68
N LYS A 32 4.89 14.20 -10.51
CA LYS A 32 6.15 13.54 -10.84
C LYS A 32 6.45 12.45 -9.81
N SER A 33 6.72 11.26 -10.32
CA SER A 33 7.15 10.12 -9.53
C SER A 33 8.64 9.89 -9.77
N PRO A 34 9.46 9.69 -8.72
CA PRO A 34 9.06 9.41 -7.34
C PRO A 34 9.01 10.63 -6.40
N GLU A 35 9.22 11.86 -6.88
CA GLU A 35 9.44 13.04 -6.02
C GLU A 35 8.23 13.37 -5.15
N TYR A 36 7.01 13.25 -5.69
CA TYR A 36 5.80 13.55 -4.93
C TYR A 36 5.53 12.51 -3.84
N GLU A 37 5.78 11.23 -4.14
CA GLU A 37 5.67 10.14 -3.16
C GLU A 37 6.74 10.26 -2.06
N SER A 38 7.98 10.64 -2.41
CA SER A 38 9.06 10.87 -1.44
C SER A 38 8.70 12.00 -0.47
N LEU A 39 8.19 13.13 -0.98
CA LEU A 39 7.76 14.25 -0.14
C LEU A 39 6.64 13.83 0.82
N GLY A 40 5.65 13.06 0.33
CA GLY A 40 4.58 12.55 1.18
C GLY A 40 5.07 11.58 2.27
N PHE A 41 6.08 10.78 1.96
CA PHE A 41 6.75 9.89 2.92
C PHE A 41 7.45 10.69 4.02
N GLU A 42 8.32 11.64 3.64
CA GLU A 42 9.11 12.47 4.56
C GLU A 42 8.20 13.23 5.55
N LEU A 43 7.22 13.97 5.04
CA LEU A 43 6.28 14.74 5.88
C LEU A 43 5.49 13.85 6.84
N THR A 44 5.21 12.61 6.44
CA THR A 44 4.52 11.67 7.32
C THR A 44 5.44 11.17 8.42
N VAL A 45 6.68 10.79 8.09
CA VAL A 45 7.67 10.35 9.08
C VAL A 45 7.85 11.44 10.14
N GLU A 46 8.06 12.69 9.71
CA GLU A 46 8.15 13.85 10.59
C GLU A 46 6.90 13.99 11.47
N ARG A 47 5.70 13.84 10.90
CA ARG A 47 4.45 13.91 11.65
C ARG A 47 4.35 12.81 12.71
N LEU A 48 4.74 11.58 12.41
CA LEU A 48 4.68 10.46 13.34
C LEU A 48 5.65 10.66 14.52
N VAL A 49 6.87 11.09 14.21
CA VAL A 49 7.86 11.43 15.24
C VAL A 49 7.34 12.59 16.12
N SER A 50 6.69 13.59 15.53
CA SER A 50 6.10 14.71 16.28
C SER A 50 5.01 14.30 17.28
N ILE A 51 4.31 13.18 17.04
CA ILE A 51 3.27 12.65 17.95
C ILE A 51 3.78 11.57 18.90
N GLY A 52 5.10 11.31 18.95
CA GLY A 52 5.75 10.45 19.94
C GLY A 52 6.26 9.10 19.44
N TYR A 53 6.30 8.86 18.12
CA TYR A 53 6.98 7.68 17.59
C TYR A 53 8.52 7.77 17.69
N PRO A 54 9.25 6.65 17.62
CA PRO A 54 10.71 6.62 17.78
C PRO A 54 11.45 7.49 16.75
N GLN A 55 12.58 8.10 17.15
CA GLN A 55 13.35 9.01 16.29
C GLN A 55 14.06 8.27 15.14
N GLU A 56 14.27 6.97 15.29
CA GLU A 56 14.86 6.08 14.28
C GLU A 56 14.10 6.13 12.96
N LEU A 57 12.81 6.49 13.00
CA LEU A 57 11.99 6.64 11.80
C LEU A 57 12.53 7.69 10.81
N LEU A 58 13.20 8.74 11.30
CA LEU A 58 13.80 9.79 10.47
C LEU A 58 14.95 9.27 9.59
N SER A 59 15.49 8.09 9.89
CA SER A 59 16.54 7.46 9.08
C SER A 59 16.01 6.77 7.83
N PHE A 60 14.70 6.57 7.71
CA PHE A 60 14.14 5.90 6.55
C PHE A 60 14.08 6.80 5.32
N ALA A 61 14.41 6.21 4.18
CA ALA A 61 14.26 6.81 2.86
C ALA A 61 13.19 6.06 2.07
N TYR A 62 12.43 6.79 1.26
CA TYR A 62 11.43 6.21 0.38
C TYR A 62 12.08 5.40 -0.74
N ASP A 63 11.65 4.15 -0.91
CA ASP A 63 12.04 3.28 -2.04
C ASP A 63 10.83 3.06 -2.96
N SER A 64 10.88 3.66 -4.15
CA SER A 64 9.82 3.55 -5.16
C SER A 64 9.71 2.15 -5.80
N THR A 65 10.69 1.27 -5.59
CA THR A 65 10.69 -0.08 -6.20
C THR A 65 9.87 -1.10 -5.42
N PHE A 66 9.60 -0.83 -4.15
CA PHE A 66 8.90 -1.74 -3.25
C PHE A 66 7.36 -1.71 -3.41
N PRO A 67 6.67 -0.55 -3.32
CA PRO A 67 5.21 -0.53 -3.36
C PRO A 67 4.68 -0.78 -4.77
N THR A 68 3.70 -1.69 -4.88
CA THR A 68 2.90 -1.85 -6.10
C THR A 68 1.45 -1.42 -5.81
N ARG A 69 0.77 -0.83 -6.80
CA ARG A 69 -0.65 -0.49 -6.68
C ARG A 69 -1.52 -1.73 -6.52
N GLY A 70 -2.62 -1.60 -5.76
CA GLY A 70 -3.61 -2.66 -5.56
C GLY A 70 -3.23 -3.70 -4.50
N LEU A 71 -2.34 -3.35 -3.57
CA LEU A 71 -2.07 -4.17 -2.40
C LEU A 71 -3.24 -4.10 -1.41
N VAL A 72 -3.39 -5.15 -0.61
CA VAL A 72 -4.35 -5.23 0.48
C VAL A 72 -3.57 -5.32 1.78
N PHE A 73 -3.88 -4.46 2.74
CA PHE A 73 -3.29 -4.55 4.06
C PHE A 73 -4.20 -5.32 5.02
N ASP A 74 -3.62 -6.28 5.73
CA ASP A 74 -4.29 -7.03 6.81
C ASP A 74 -3.96 -6.40 8.17
N THR A 75 -4.94 -5.72 8.78
CA THR A 75 -4.79 -5.05 10.08
C THR A 75 -4.58 -6.02 11.24
N LEU A 76 -5.00 -7.28 11.09
CA LEU A 76 -4.88 -8.28 12.14
C LEU A 76 -3.44 -8.79 12.28
N TYR A 77 -2.79 -9.09 11.15
CA TYR A 77 -1.46 -9.71 11.12
C TYR A 77 -0.33 -8.76 10.69
N GLY A 78 -0.66 -7.56 10.25
CA GLY A 78 0.36 -6.59 9.80
C GLY A 78 0.97 -6.93 8.45
N ASN A 79 0.25 -7.67 7.59
CA ASN A 79 0.78 -8.14 6.31
C ASN A 79 0.29 -7.30 5.13
N LEU A 80 1.17 -7.10 4.15
CA LEU A 80 0.85 -6.61 2.83
C LEU A 80 0.61 -7.81 1.90
N LEU A 81 -0.58 -7.84 1.31
CA LEU A 81 -1.07 -8.93 0.49
C LEU A 81 -1.28 -8.45 -0.94
N LYS A 82 -0.87 -9.26 -1.91
CA LYS A 82 -1.33 -9.13 -3.29
C LYS A 82 -2.29 -10.27 -3.56
N VAL A 83 -3.49 -9.93 -4.02
CA VAL A 83 -4.56 -10.89 -4.24
C VAL A 83 -5.13 -10.81 -5.65
N ASP A 84 -5.71 -11.91 -6.11
CA ASP A 84 -6.49 -11.92 -7.35
C ASP A 84 -7.91 -11.34 -7.14
N ALA A 85 -8.71 -11.32 -8.22
CA ALA A 85 -10.09 -10.83 -8.16
C ALA A 85 -11.00 -11.65 -7.23
N TYR A 86 -10.63 -12.88 -6.91
CA TYR A 86 -11.38 -13.77 -6.03
C TYR A 86 -10.93 -13.65 -4.57
N GLY A 87 -9.78 -13.05 -4.29
CA GLY A 87 -9.22 -12.92 -2.94
C GLY A 87 -8.16 -13.98 -2.61
N ASN A 88 -7.69 -14.75 -3.60
CA ASN A 88 -6.60 -15.69 -3.39
C ASN A 88 -5.27 -14.96 -3.27
N LEU A 89 -4.42 -15.41 -2.35
CA LEU A 89 -3.10 -14.85 -2.10
C LEU A 89 -2.13 -15.18 -3.24
N LEU A 90 -1.59 -14.15 -3.86
CA LEU A 90 -0.50 -14.21 -4.83
C LEU A 90 0.84 -13.93 -4.16
N VAL A 91 0.89 -12.90 -3.31
CA VAL A 91 2.07 -12.46 -2.57
C VAL A 91 1.66 -12.10 -1.15
N CYS A 92 2.51 -12.42 -0.18
CA CYS A 92 2.39 -11.99 1.21
C CYS A 92 3.75 -11.43 1.66
N ALA A 93 3.75 -10.25 2.25
CA ALA A 93 4.92 -9.63 2.84
C ALA A 93 4.60 -9.13 4.25
N HIS A 94 5.49 -9.40 5.20
CA HIS A 94 5.46 -8.84 6.54
C HIS A 94 6.62 -7.85 6.67
N GLY A 95 6.31 -6.56 6.70
CA GLY A 95 7.32 -5.51 6.46
C GLY A 95 8.00 -5.71 5.11
N PHE A 96 9.33 -5.83 5.12
CA PHE A 96 10.13 -6.10 3.92
C PHE A 96 10.37 -7.59 3.64
N ASN A 97 9.90 -8.49 4.52
CA ASN A 97 10.11 -9.92 4.38
C ASN A 97 8.97 -10.57 3.58
N PHE A 98 9.30 -11.19 2.45
CA PHE A 98 8.33 -11.94 1.64
C PHE A 98 8.11 -13.34 2.22
N ILE A 99 6.89 -13.61 2.68
CA ILE A 99 6.52 -14.88 3.30
C ILE A 99 6.26 -15.92 2.23
N ARG A 100 6.86 -17.10 2.38
CA ARG A 100 6.73 -18.19 1.41
C ARG A 100 5.41 -18.96 1.59
N GLY A 101 4.99 -19.62 0.52
CA GLY A 101 3.73 -20.34 0.45
C GLY A 101 3.39 -21.31 1.60
N PRO A 102 4.35 -22.06 2.19
CA PRO A 102 4.08 -22.91 3.35
C PRO A 102 3.78 -22.09 4.62
N GLU A 103 4.60 -21.11 4.94
CA GLU A 103 4.48 -20.23 6.12
C GLU A 103 3.19 -19.41 6.07
N THR A 104 2.78 -18.94 4.88
CA THR A 104 1.50 -18.23 4.73
C THR A 104 0.28 -19.03 5.18
N ARG A 105 0.35 -20.38 5.21
CA ARG A 105 -0.80 -21.21 5.61
C ARG A 105 -1.09 -21.17 7.10
N GLU A 106 -0.14 -20.74 7.93
CA GLU A 106 -0.37 -20.59 9.37
C GLU A 106 -1.37 -19.47 9.64
N GLN A 107 -1.24 -18.36 8.91
CA GLN A 107 -2.11 -17.18 9.03
C GLN A 107 -3.29 -17.20 8.04
N TYR A 108 -3.08 -17.81 6.87
CA TYR A 108 -4.07 -17.93 5.79
C TYR A 108 -4.19 -19.38 5.32
N PRO A 109 -4.88 -20.27 6.08
CA PRO A 109 -4.92 -21.70 5.78
C PRO A 109 -5.39 -22.04 4.36
N ASN A 110 -6.41 -21.32 3.87
CA ASN A 110 -6.96 -21.48 2.52
C ASN A 110 -6.28 -20.60 1.47
N LYS A 111 -5.21 -19.86 1.83
CA LYS A 111 -4.57 -18.83 0.98
C LYS A 111 -5.60 -17.90 0.35
N PHE A 112 -6.60 -17.53 1.13
CA PHE A 112 -7.75 -16.74 0.69
C PHE A 112 -8.09 -15.72 1.77
N ILE A 113 -8.49 -14.53 1.35
CA ILE A 113 -9.03 -13.50 2.22
C ILE A 113 -10.43 -13.08 1.77
N GLN A 114 -11.28 -12.79 2.75
CA GLN A 114 -12.58 -12.16 2.51
C GLN A 114 -12.37 -10.65 2.33
N ARG A 115 -12.00 -10.24 1.12
CA ARG A 115 -11.68 -8.83 0.80
C ARG A 115 -12.79 -7.81 1.09
N ASP A 116 -14.02 -8.29 1.25
CA ASP A 116 -15.18 -7.46 1.57
C ASP A 116 -15.31 -7.17 3.08
N ASP A 117 -14.51 -7.85 3.93
CA ASP A 117 -14.31 -7.48 5.33
C ASP A 117 -13.39 -6.26 5.41
N THR A 118 -14.00 -5.07 5.28
CA THR A 118 -13.30 -3.78 5.26
C THR A 118 -12.80 -3.32 6.63
N GLU A 119 -13.23 -3.98 7.72
CA GLU A 119 -12.70 -3.70 9.06
C GLU A 119 -11.29 -4.28 9.21
N ARG A 120 -11.07 -5.47 8.63
CA ARG A 120 -9.78 -6.14 8.64
C ARG A 120 -8.90 -5.81 7.43
N PHE A 121 -9.46 -5.84 6.24
CA PHE A 121 -8.70 -5.74 4.99
C PHE A 121 -8.86 -4.38 4.34
N TYR A 122 -7.73 -3.69 4.17
CA TYR A 122 -7.71 -2.37 3.57
C TYR A 122 -7.11 -2.38 2.17
N ILE A 123 -7.90 -2.02 1.16
CA ILE A 123 -7.47 -2.06 -0.24
C ILE A 123 -6.81 -0.74 -0.67
N LEU A 124 -5.56 -0.82 -1.13
CA LEU A 124 -4.70 0.28 -1.55
C LEU A 124 -4.81 0.52 -3.07
N ASN A 125 -6.01 0.88 -3.56
CA ASN A 125 -6.31 0.97 -5.00
C ASN A 125 -6.12 2.35 -5.65
N THR A 126 -6.31 3.45 -4.95
CA THR A 126 -6.37 4.79 -5.57
C THR A 126 -5.01 5.48 -5.61
N LEU A 127 -4.67 6.09 -6.76
CA LEU A 127 -3.60 7.09 -6.91
C LEU A 127 -3.92 8.38 -6.11
N PHE A 128 -5.20 8.67 -5.90
CA PHE A 128 -5.77 9.80 -5.15
C PHE A 128 -5.62 9.76 -3.62
N ASN A 129 -4.69 8.95 -3.13
CA ASN A 129 -4.56 8.67 -1.70
C ASN A 129 -3.39 9.40 -1.02
N LEU A 130 -2.80 10.39 -1.69
CA LEU A 130 -1.87 11.35 -1.11
C LEU A 130 -2.64 12.36 -0.27
N PRO A 131 -2.23 12.72 0.96
CA PRO A 131 -1.18 12.22 1.87
C PRO A 131 -1.70 11.16 2.87
N GLY A 132 -3.03 10.99 2.96
CA GLY A 132 -3.75 10.22 3.98
C GLY A 132 -3.46 8.71 4.05
N ARG A 133 -3.04 8.07 2.96
CA ARG A 133 -2.74 6.62 2.95
C ARG A 133 -1.32 6.28 2.49
N LEU A 134 -0.52 7.26 2.06
CA LEU A 134 0.94 7.19 2.29
C LEU A 134 1.19 7.15 3.80
N ILE A 135 0.42 7.91 4.59
CA ILE A 135 0.33 7.74 6.05
C ILE A 135 0.02 6.30 6.43
N LEU A 136 -0.92 5.62 5.74
CA LEU A 136 -1.20 4.22 6.02
C LEU A 136 -0.02 3.33 5.59
N CYS A 137 0.44 3.37 4.34
CA CYS A 137 1.59 2.56 3.90
C CYS A 137 2.83 2.76 4.79
N LEU A 138 3.06 3.99 5.28
CA LEU A 138 4.08 4.31 6.26
C LEU A 138 3.72 3.83 7.68
N TYR A 139 2.48 3.95 8.14
CA TYR A 139 1.98 3.38 9.40
C TYR A 139 2.17 1.86 9.44
N LEU A 140 2.06 1.19 8.29
CA LEU A 140 2.20 -0.26 8.13
C LEU A 140 3.67 -0.68 8.03
N LEU A 141 4.48 0.12 7.33
CA LEU A 141 5.94 -0.01 7.38
C LEU A 141 6.45 0.19 8.81
N ILE A 142 5.93 1.19 9.51
CA ILE A 142 6.33 1.57 10.87
C ILE A 142 5.83 0.58 11.90
N LEU A 143 4.61 0.02 11.76
CA LEU A 143 4.13 -1.07 12.61
C LEU A 143 4.94 -2.35 12.40
N SER A 144 5.31 -2.69 11.16
CA SER A 144 6.19 -3.84 10.89
C SER A 144 7.63 -3.62 11.36
N LEU A 145 8.11 -2.38 11.39
CA LEU A 145 9.41 -2.01 11.99
C LEU A 145 9.35 -1.98 13.53
N LEU A 146 8.24 -1.53 14.11
CA LEU A 146 7.98 -1.58 15.55
C LEU A 146 7.85 -3.03 16.03
N SER A 147 7.28 -3.95 15.23
CA SER A 147 7.25 -5.38 15.58
C SER A 147 8.68 -5.95 15.64
N MET A 148 9.57 -5.54 14.73
CA MET A 148 11.00 -5.90 14.77
C MET A 148 11.71 -5.32 16.00
N ILE A 149 11.44 -4.08 16.40
CA ILE A 149 12.05 -3.45 17.59
C ILE A 149 11.50 -4.05 18.91
N TYR A 150 10.20 -4.35 18.98
CA TYR A 150 9.58 -4.97 20.14
C TYR A 150 9.92 -6.46 20.30
N LEU A 151 10.04 -7.23 19.20
CA LEU A 151 10.54 -8.61 19.28
C LEU A 151 12.04 -8.63 19.64
N CYS A 152 12.85 -7.76 19.04
CA CYS A 152 14.28 -7.66 19.34
C CYS A 152 14.53 -7.26 20.81
N SER A 153 13.72 -6.35 21.37
CA SER A 153 13.78 -6.00 22.81
C SER A 153 13.35 -7.14 23.75
N ARG A 154 12.54 -8.10 23.28
CA ARG A 154 12.12 -9.28 24.08
C ARG A 154 13.08 -10.46 23.98
N GLU A 155 13.83 -10.59 22.89
CA GLU A 155 14.91 -11.58 22.76
C GLU A 155 16.21 -11.10 23.44
N ILE A 156 16.42 -9.79 23.59
CA ILE A 156 17.58 -9.24 24.32
C ILE A 156 17.36 -9.20 25.85
N MET A 157 16.11 -9.32 26.32
CA MET A 157 15.76 -9.43 27.76
C MET A 157 15.42 -10.87 28.22
N LYS A 158 15.99 -11.89 27.56
CA LYS A 158 16.00 -13.28 28.05
C LYS A 158 17.40 -13.83 28.10
#